data_AF-A0A1J1J128-F1
#
_entry.id   AF-A0A1J1J128-F1
#
_cell.length_a   1.000
_cell.length_b   1.000
_cell.length_c   1.000
_cell.angle_alpha   90.00
_cell.angle_beta   90.00
_cell.angle_gamma   90.00
#
_symmetry.space_group_name_H-M   'P 1'
#
loop_
_entity.id
_entity.type
_entity.pdbx_description
1 polymer ?
#
loop_
_entity_poly.entity_id
_entity_poly.type
_entity_poly.pdbx_seq_one_letter_code
_entity_poly.pdbx_strand_id
1 'polypeptide(L)'
;MKYSLFLISSLVWMTSNVECAKTDSTFDRSKCELKYLKDGNFLPADIPFVAPTTSCDLLTSVIDTTMSKVRSDYEKLTFDGKCVEKALRDIKVPKFWFLNNAYAAASNINKADKAKHIERVRQQAIEESTNAVSSCVDTQAFEHLFNLIYPENIADEEDARQDYCVRKYVLDNNLVDKSYKLKLNPRSLDTSKISCDPIINESRIQAEESFYKKRSFSQDKIICIRAAFKKGKYYDNIALVMVLEGSSITNTQKEAERAKFIAAMVQYTKDKVACVDE
;
A
#
# COMPACT_ATOMS: atom_id res chain seq x y z
N MET A 1 17.09 3.02 0.64
CA MET A 1 17.82 1.75 0.46
C MET A 1 18.14 1.00 1.75
N LYS A 2 18.56 1.62 2.87
CA LYS A 2 18.86 0.90 4.13
C LYS A 2 17.68 0.08 4.71
N TYR A 3 16.43 0.50 4.50
CA TYR A 3 15.24 -0.22 4.98
C TYR A 3 14.95 -1.52 4.22
N SER A 4 15.30 -1.62 2.92
CA SER A 4 15.00 -2.80 2.08
C SER A 4 15.73 -4.07 2.54
N LEU A 5 17.00 -3.95 2.98
CA LEU A 5 17.79 -5.09 3.46
C LEU A 5 17.31 -5.61 4.82
N PHE A 6 16.76 -4.76 5.67
CA PHE A 6 16.19 -5.15 6.97
C PHE A 6 14.77 -5.72 6.82
N LEU A 7 13.97 -5.16 5.91
CA LEU A 7 12.67 -5.70 5.48
C LEU A 7 12.82 -7.12 4.92
N ILE A 8 13.77 -7.29 3.99
CA ILE A 8 14.10 -8.58 3.39
C ILE A 8 14.66 -9.52 4.45
N SER A 9 15.53 -9.08 5.37
CA SER A 9 16.06 -9.97 6.41
C SER A 9 15.01 -10.43 7.42
N SER A 10 14.07 -9.56 7.85
CA SER A 10 12.96 -9.94 8.72
C SER A 10 11.94 -10.84 8.01
N LEU A 11 11.67 -10.62 6.72
CA LEU A 11 10.80 -11.48 5.91
C LEU A 11 11.45 -12.83 5.59
N VAL A 12 12.74 -12.82 5.25
CA VAL A 12 13.54 -14.04 5.11
C VAL A 12 13.58 -14.77 6.45
N TRP A 13 13.77 -14.07 7.57
CA TRP A 13 13.73 -14.65 8.93
C TRP A 13 12.36 -15.26 9.26
N MET A 14 11.25 -14.60 8.89
CA MET A 14 9.91 -15.17 8.98
C MET A 14 9.74 -16.44 8.12
N THR A 15 10.34 -16.49 6.92
CA THR A 15 10.30 -17.68 6.04
C THR A 15 11.28 -18.78 6.45
N SER A 16 12.25 -18.51 7.33
CA SER A 16 13.37 -19.42 7.65
C SER A 16 13.49 -19.85 9.11
N ASN A 17 12.96 -19.09 10.08
CA ASN A 17 13.18 -19.32 11.52
C ASN A 17 11.90 -19.19 12.36
N VAL A 18 10.84 -19.91 11.99
CA VAL A 18 9.87 -20.33 13.00
C VAL A 18 10.45 -21.57 13.70
N GLU A 19 11.40 -21.34 14.63
CA GLU A 19 11.69 -22.30 15.69
C GLU A 19 10.45 -22.39 16.59
N CYS A 20 9.51 -23.24 16.22
CA CYS A 20 8.43 -23.60 17.13
C CYS A 20 9.01 -24.48 18.23
N ALA A 21 8.79 -24.05 19.47
CA ALA A 21 9.02 -24.85 20.66
C ALA A 21 8.58 -26.30 20.46
N LYS A 22 9.43 -27.23 20.89
CA LYS A 22 9.10 -28.65 21.02
C LYS A 22 7.77 -28.75 21.75
N THR A 23 6.72 -29.14 21.04
CA THR A 23 5.42 -29.45 21.62
C THR A 23 5.17 -30.95 21.42
N ASP A 24 4.48 -31.52 22.40
CA ASP A 24 4.30 -32.96 22.62
C ASP A 24 3.95 -33.76 21.36
N SER A 25 4.32 -35.04 21.38
CA SER A 25 4.33 -36.04 20.31
C SER A 25 3.01 -36.30 19.55
N THR A 26 1.95 -35.54 19.82
CA THR A 26 0.62 -35.67 19.19
C THR A 26 0.30 -34.57 18.17
N PHE A 27 1.04 -33.46 18.13
CA PHE A 27 0.80 -32.39 17.16
C PHE A 27 1.50 -32.67 15.81
N ASP A 28 0.74 -33.17 14.85
CA ASP A 28 1.22 -33.32 13.47
C ASP A 28 1.08 -31.98 12.72
N ARG A 29 2.08 -31.13 12.89
CA ARG A 29 2.17 -29.79 12.29
C ARG A 29 1.95 -29.82 10.78
N SER A 30 2.59 -30.76 10.08
CA SER A 30 2.54 -30.86 8.62
C SER A 30 1.11 -31.10 8.11
N LYS A 31 0.31 -31.89 8.85
CA LYS A 31 -1.11 -32.09 8.53
C LYS A 31 -1.95 -30.83 8.70
N CYS A 32 -1.67 -30.03 9.73
CA CYS A 32 -2.38 -28.78 9.99
C CYS A 32 -2.05 -27.71 8.92
N GLU A 33 -0.78 -27.62 8.51
CA GLU A 33 -0.34 -26.71 7.44
C GLU A 33 -1.01 -27.06 6.10
N LEU A 34 -1.06 -28.34 5.73
CA LEU A 34 -1.76 -28.81 4.53
C LEU A 34 -3.27 -28.55 4.58
N LYS A 35 -3.90 -28.71 5.75
CA LYS A 35 -5.32 -28.38 5.94
C LYS A 35 -5.58 -26.88 5.78
N TYR A 36 -4.76 -26.02 6.37
CA TYR A 36 -4.84 -24.57 6.18
C TYR A 36 -4.75 -24.18 4.70
N LEU A 37 -3.78 -24.76 3.97
CA LEU A 37 -3.63 -24.50 2.54
C LEU A 37 -4.86 -24.97 1.75
N LYS A 38 -5.42 -26.13 2.08
CA LYS A 38 -6.61 -26.65 1.41
C LYS A 38 -7.85 -25.80 1.69
N ASP A 39 -8.12 -25.52 2.96
CA ASP A 39 -9.31 -24.75 3.38
C ASP A 39 -9.26 -23.31 2.81
N GLY A 40 -8.06 -22.76 2.64
CA GLY A 40 -7.83 -21.48 1.97
C GLY A 40 -7.78 -21.53 0.44
N ASN A 41 -7.94 -22.71 -0.18
CA ASN A 41 -7.78 -22.94 -1.62
C ASN A 41 -6.42 -22.46 -2.18
N PHE A 42 -5.36 -22.60 -1.38
CA PHE A 42 -3.97 -22.29 -1.74
C PHE A 42 -3.20 -23.54 -2.13
N LEU A 43 -3.69 -24.73 -1.80
CA LEU A 43 -2.99 -25.99 -2.06
C LEU A 43 -2.96 -26.30 -3.56
N PRO A 44 -1.78 -26.38 -4.19
CA PRO A 44 -1.65 -26.74 -5.60
C PRO A 44 -2.11 -28.18 -5.85
N ALA A 45 -2.71 -28.43 -7.03
CA ALA A 45 -3.32 -29.72 -7.37
C ALA A 45 -2.30 -30.88 -7.45
N ASP A 46 -1.02 -30.57 -7.64
CA ASP A 46 0.09 -31.51 -7.67
C ASP A 46 0.55 -31.99 -6.28
N ILE A 47 0.02 -31.40 -5.19
CA ILE A 47 0.33 -31.83 -3.82
C ILE A 47 -0.83 -32.70 -3.28
N PRO A 48 -0.61 -34.01 -3.04
CA PRO A 48 -1.66 -34.89 -2.55
C PRO A 48 -2.07 -34.52 -1.12
N PHE A 49 -3.37 -34.35 -0.91
CA PHE A 49 -3.96 -34.08 0.41
C PHE A 49 -4.65 -35.32 0.95
N VAL A 50 -4.21 -35.81 2.11
CA VAL A 50 -4.92 -36.81 2.89
C VAL A 50 -5.58 -36.09 4.07
N ALA A 51 -6.91 -36.15 4.15
CA ALA A 51 -7.69 -35.39 5.14
C ALA A 51 -7.35 -35.77 6.59
N PRO A 52 -6.89 -34.81 7.43
CA PRO A 52 -6.74 -35.04 8.85
C PRO A 52 -7.95 -34.54 9.64
N THR A 53 -8.24 -35.23 10.75
CA THR A 53 -9.40 -35.05 11.64
C THR A 53 -9.08 -34.30 12.95
N THR A 54 -7.87 -33.77 13.15
CA THR A 54 -7.43 -33.15 14.42
C THR A 54 -7.53 -31.63 14.47
N SER A 55 -7.73 -31.07 15.68
CA SER A 55 -7.86 -29.62 15.93
C SER A 55 -6.55 -28.89 15.58
N CYS A 56 -6.67 -27.84 14.78
CA CYS A 56 -5.56 -27.02 14.27
C CYS A 56 -5.34 -25.75 15.13
N ASP A 57 -5.90 -25.69 16.34
CA ASP A 57 -5.95 -24.48 17.16
C ASP A 57 -4.53 -23.98 17.52
N LEU A 58 -3.58 -24.91 17.68
CA LEU A 58 -2.17 -24.60 17.89
C LEU A 58 -1.54 -23.83 16.70
N LEU A 59 -1.96 -24.12 15.46
CA LEU A 59 -1.44 -23.45 14.26
C LEU A 59 -1.86 -21.98 14.22
N THR A 60 -3.10 -21.69 14.60
CA THR A 60 -3.61 -20.30 14.73
C THR A 60 -2.81 -19.54 15.77
N SER A 61 -2.57 -20.14 16.95
CA SER A 61 -1.74 -19.52 18.00
C SER A 61 -0.31 -19.25 17.55
N VAL A 62 0.29 -20.14 16.74
CA VAL A 62 1.64 -19.93 16.18
C VAL A 62 1.61 -18.75 15.21
N ILE A 63 0.65 -18.70 14.28
CA ILE A 63 0.50 -17.58 13.35
C ILE A 63 0.36 -16.26 14.12
N ASP A 64 -0.51 -16.21 15.14
CA ASP A 64 -0.73 -15.00 15.91
C ASP A 64 0.49 -14.55 16.70
N THR A 65 1.23 -15.50 17.28
CA THR A 65 2.48 -15.21 18.00
C THR A 65 3.53 -14.66 17.04
N THR A 66 3.69 -15.28 15.87
CA THR A 66 4.61 -14.81 14.84
C THR A 66 4.23 -13.40 14.40
N MET A 67 2.98 -13.18 14.00
CA MET A 67 2.50 -11.86 13.55
C MET A 67 2.63 -10.77 14.62
N SER A 68 2.40 -11.11 15.90
CA SER A 68 2.62 -10.18 17.02
C SER A 68 4.10 -9.80 17.18
N LYS A 69 5.02 -10.75 16.98
CA LYS A 69 6.45 -10.46 17.00
C LYS A 69 6.86 -9.56 15.83
N VAL A 70 6.32 -9.83 14.64
CA VAL A 70 6.51 -8.98 13.45
C VAL A 70 6.14 -7.54 13.77
N ARG A 71 4.93 -7.34 14.29
CA ARG A 71 4.45 -6.02 14.71
C ARG A 71 5.45 -5.32 15.65
N SER A 72 5.85 -5.99 16.72
CA SER A 72 6.81 -5.44 17.70
C SER A 72 8.14 -5.04 17.05
N ASP A 73 8.66 -5.83 16.11
CA ASP A 73 9.93 -5.52 15.45
C ASP A 73 9.83 -4.34 14.48
N TYR A 74 8.69 -4.14 13.82
CA TYR A 74 8.44 -2.97 12.98
C TYR A 74 8.14 -1.70 13.78
N GLU A 75 7.46 -1.79 14.93
CA GLU A 75 7.24 -0.65 15.83
C GLU A 75 8.58 -0.03 16.30
N LYS A 76 9.60 -0.87 16.55
CA LYS A 76 10.96 -0.40 16.90
C LYS A 76 11.65 0.38 15.77
N LEU A 77 11.22 0.20 14.53
CA LEU A 77 11.75 0.85 13.34
C LEU A 77 10.96 2.12 12.95
N THR A 78 10.15 2.66 13.87
CA THR A 78 9.32 3.87 13.67
C THR A 78 8.19 3.74 12.64
N PHE A 79 7.85 2.51 12.24
CA PHE A 79 6.69 2.23 11.40
C PHE A 79 5.45 1.92 12.22
N ASP A 80 4.25 2.12 11.65
CA ASP A 80 3.01 1.58 12.22
C ASP A 80 3.02 0.04 12.09
N GLY A 81 3.54 -0.64 13.13
CA GLY A 81 3.60 -2.09 13.14
C GLY A 81 2.23 -2.76 13.10
N LYS A 82 1.14 -2.08 13.50
CA LYS A 82 -0.22 -2.60 13.32
C LYS A 82 -0.63 -2.60 11.86
N CYS A 83 -0.27 -1.55 11.11
CA CYS A 83 -0.47 -1.53 9.66
C CYS A 83 0.26 -2.71 9.01
N VAL A 84 1.54 -2.90 9.35
CA VAL A 84 2.36 -3.98 8.77
C VAL A 84 1.78 -5.35 9.10
N GLU A 85 1.41 -5.59 10.36
CA GLU A 85 0.77 -6.84 10.76
C GLU A 85 -0.50 -7.12 9.95
N LYS A 86 -1.39 -6.13 9.85
CA LYS A 86 -2.64 -6.24 9.09
C LYS A 86 -2.36 -6.52 7.61
N ALA A 87 -1.47 -5.75 6.98
CA ALA A 87 -1.16 -5.89 5.56
C ALA A 87 -0.60 -7.29 5.24
N LEU A 88 0.26 -7.84 6.11
CA LEU A 88 0.80 -9.20 5.97
C LEU A 88 -0.28 -10.29 6.23
N ARG A 89 -1.23 -10.05 7.12
CA ARG A 89 -2.39 -10.93 7.33
C ARG A 89 -3.33 -10.93 6.12
N ASP A 90 -3.56 -9.77 5.52
CA ASP A 90 -4.46 -9.59 4.37
C ASP A 90 -3.94 -10.32 3.12
N ILE A 91 -2.63 -10.28 2.85
CA ILE A 91 -2.00 -11.08 1.79
C ILE A 91 -1.79 -12.55 2.18
N LYS A 92 -2.12 -12.90 3.43
CA LYS A 92 -2.02 -14.23 4.03
C LYS A 92 -0.61 -14.79 3.92
N VAL A 93 0.41 -14.02 4.35
CA VAL A 93 1.83 -14.44 4.32
C VAL A 93 2.07 -15.88 4.81
N PRO A 94 1.42 -16.39 5.88
CA PRO A 94 1.60 -17.77 6.31
C PRO A 94 1.38 -18.81 5.20
N LYS A 95 0.53 -18.52 4.19
CA LYS A 95 0.31 -19.38 3.02
C LYS A 95 1.63 -19.75 2.33
N PHE A 96 2.55 -18.80 2.19
CA PHE A 96 3.81 -19.01 1.49
C PHE A 96 4.75 -19.94 2.25
N TRP A 97 4.76 -19.84 3.58
CA TRP A 97 5.56 -20.71 4.43
C TRP A 97 5.07 -22.15 4.33
N PHE A 98 3.76 -22.34 4.42
CA PHE A 98 3.15 -23.66 4.31
C PHE A 98 3.33 -24.25 2.91
N LEU A 99 3.24 -23.44 1.85
CA LEU A 99 3.52 -23.89 0.49
C LEU A 99 4.98 -24.36 0.32
N ASN A 100 5.94 -23.62 0.86
CA ASN A 100 7.35 -24.02 0.85
C ASN A 100 7.54 -25.38 1.55
N ASN A 101 6.93 -25.57 2.72
CA ASN A 101 6.97 -26.84 3.46
C ASN A 101 6.29 -27.98 2.68
N ALA A 102 5.13 -27.70 2.07
CA ALA A 102 4.38 -28.67 1.29
C ALA A 102 5.18 -29.16 0.07
N TYR A 103 5.83 -28.25 -0.67
CA TYR A 103 6.71 -28.63 -1.78
C TYR A 103 7.96 -29.40 -1.32
N ALA A 104 8.56 -29.02 -0.19
CA ALA A 104 9.69 -29.76 0.36
C ALA A 104 9.31 -31.21 0.70
N ALA A 105 8.12 -31.40 1.30
CA ALA A 105 7.62 -32.69 1.75
C ALA A 105 6.99 -33.57 0.64
N ALA A 106 6.58 -32.99 -0.49
CA ALA A 106 5.87 -33.71 -1.56
C ALA A 106 6.69 -34.87 -2.13
N SER A 107 6.27 -36.13 -1.97
CA SER A 107 7.06 -37.29 -2.42
C SER A 107 6.97 -37.56 -3.93
N ASN A 108 5.94 -37.04 -4.59
CA ASN A 108 5.61 -37.23 -6.00
C ASN A 108 6.26 -36.21 -6.95
N ILE A 109 6.94 -35.19 -6.41
CA ILE A 109 7.62 -34.15 -7.19
C ILE A 109 9.12 -34.44 -7.15
N ASN A 110 9.79 -34.41 -8.31
CA ASN A 110 11.24 -34.63 -8.36
C ASN A 110 12.02 -33.46 -7.71
N LYS A 111 13.28 -33.72 -7.36
CA LYS A 111 14.12 -32.76 -6.62
C LYS A 111 14.31 -31.41 -7.35
N ALA A 112 14.44 -31.42 -8.69
CA ALA A 112 14.66 -30.20 -9.46
C ALA A 112 13.41 -29.33 -9.50
N ASP A 113 12.24 -29.94 -9.72
CA ASP A 113 10.96 -29.25 -9.71
C ASP A 113 10.61 -28.72 -8.33
N LYS A 114 10.85 -29.49 -7.26
CA LYS A 114 10.73 -28.99 -5.88
C LYS A 114 11.52 -27.70 -5.67
N ALA A 115 12.79 -27.68 -6.06
CA ALA A 115 13.64 -26.50 -5.89
C ALA A 115 13.08 -25.30 -6.66
N LYS A 116 12.60 -25.50 -7.89
CA LYS A 116 11.98 -24.45 -8.72
C LYS A 116 10.69 -23.91 -8.10
N HIS A 117 9.83 -24.78 -7.58
CA HIS A 117 8.59 -24.38 -6.92
C HIS A 117 8.85 -23.63 -5.61
N ILE A 118 9.76 -24.13 -4.79
CA ILE A 118 10.20 -23.47 -3.55
C ILE A 118 10.75 -22.07 -3.85
N GLU A 119 11.62 -21.95 -4.86
CA GLU A 119 12.20 -20.65 -5.21
C GLU A 119 11.13 -19.68 -5.70
N ARG A 120 10.20 -20.14 -6.54
CA ARG A 120 9.04 -19.32 -6.98
C ARG A 120 8.21 -18.83 -5.80
N VAL A 121 7.88 -19.71 -4.86
CA VAL A 121 7.11 -19.36 -3.65
C VAL A 121 7.87 -18.34 -2.80
N ARG A 122 9.20 -18.47 -2.67
CA ARG A 122 10.02 -17.51 -1.94
C ARG A 122 10.04 -16.14 -2.61
N GLN A 123 10.24 -16.09 -3.92
CA GLN A 123 10.24 -14.83 -4.67
C GLN A 123 8.88 -14.14 -4.54
N GLN A 124 7.78 -14.88 -4.72
CA GLN A 124 6.43 -14.35 -4.56
C GLN A 124 6.18 -13.84 -3.13
N ALA A 125 6.66 -14.57 -2.11
CA ALA A 125 6.54 -14.14 -0.72
C ALA A 125 7.29 -12.84 -0.46
N ILE A 126 8.51 -12.70 -0.98
CA ILE A 126 9.32 -11.49 -0.86
C ILE A 126 8.61 -10.31 -1.56
N GLU A 127 8.14 -10.51 -2.78
CA GLU A 127 7.46 -9.49 -3.57
C GLU A 127 6.16 -9.02 -2.89
N GLU A 128 5.23 -9.93 -2.60
CA GLU A 128 3.95 -9.58 -2.00
C GLU A 128 4.13 -8.92 -0.62
N SER A 129 5.08 -9.41 0.18
CA SER A 129 5.34 -8.83 1.49
C SER A 129 6.03 -7.48 1.40
N THR A 130 6.95 -7.28 0.47
CA THR A 130 7.59 -5.97 0.24
C THR A 130 6.56 -4.96 -0.22
N ASN A 131 5.63 -5.35 -1.09
CA ASN A 131 4.53 -4.50 -1.56
C ASN A 131 3.57 -4.16 -0.41
N ALA A 132 3.25 -5.14 0.44
CA ALA A 132 2.40 -4.94 1.62
C ALA A 132 3.05 -3.98 2.63
N VAL A 133 4.32 -4.16 2.98
CA VAL A 133 4.99 -3.29 3.95
C VAL A 133 5.22 -1.88 3.38
N SER A 134 5.59 -1.77 2.10
CA SER A 134 5.77 -0.46 1.44
C SER A 134 4.51 0.39 1.52
N SER A 135 3.33 -0.24 1.39
CA SER A 135 2.06 0.48 1.51
C SER A 135 1.82 1.12 2.89
N CYS A 136 2.41 0.58 3.95
CA CYS A 136 2.34 1.16 5.29
C CYS A 136 3.28 2.35 5.45
N VAL A 137 4.47 2.30 4.85
CA VAL A 137 5.41 3.43 4.79
C VAL A 137 4.79 4.59 4.01
N ASP A 138 4.22 4.26 2.85
CA ASP A 138 3.54 5.21 1.98
C ASP A 138 2.33 5.84 2.70
N THR A 139 1.55 5.04 3.43
CA THR A 139 0.41 5.54 4.22
C THR A 139 0.85 6.65 5.19
N GLN A 140 1.89 6.43 5.98
CA GLN A 140 2.41 7.42 6.94
C GLN A 140 3.02 8.64 6.23
N ALA A 141 3.71 8.44 5.10
CA ALA A 141 4.28 9.52 4.31
C ALA A 141 3.18 10.39 3.67
N PHE A 142 2.12 9.78 3.14
CA PHE A 142 0.98 10.48 2.56
C PHE A 142 0.06 11.09 3.60
N GLU A 143 0.00 10.50 4.79
CA GLU A 143 -0.62 11.10 5.96
C GLU A 143 0.07 12.41 6.33
N HIS A 144 1.41 12.40 6.40
CA HIS A 144 2.19 13.60 6.61
C HIS A 144 2.05 14.59 5.46
N LEU A 145 2.08 14.12 4.21
CA LEU A 145 1.89 14.96 3.02
C LEU A 145 0.51 15.62 3.01
N PHE A 146 -0.56 14.91 3.36
CA PHE A 146 -1.91 15.47 3.51
C PHE A 146 -1.89 16.62 4.51
N ASN A 147 -1.22 16.44 5.65
CA ASN A 147 -1.10 17.49 6.66
C ASN A 147 -0.17 18.65 6.23
N LEU A 148 0.78 18.43 5.32
CA LEU A 148 1.69 19.47 4.79
C LEU A 148 1.08 20.26 3.63
N ILE A 149 0.32 19.60 2.74
CA ILE A 149 -0.48 20.21 1.66
C ILE A 149 -1.72 20.93 2.24
N TYR A 150 -1.84 20.92 3.57
CA TYR A 150 -2.78 21.70 4.36
C TYR A 150 -2.02 22.93 4.95
N PRO A 151 -1.67 23.94 4.14
CA PRO A 151 -0.86 25.06 4.62
C PRO A 151 -1.69 26.08 5.40
N GLU A 152 -1.46 26.24 6.70
CA GLU A 152 -2.02 27.38 7.43
C GLU A 152 -1.55 28.72 6.83
N ASN A 153 -2.46 29.41 6.13
CA ASN A 153 -2.37 30.78 5.60
C ASN A 153 -1.54 30.98 4.33
N ILE A 154 -2.25 31.10 3.21
CA ILE A 154 -1.76 31.63 1.93
C ILE A 154 -1.81 33.17 1.96
N ALA A 155 -0.68 33.87 1.78
CA ALA A 155 -0.62 35.33 1.96
C ALA A 155 -0.66 36.16 0.65
N ASP A 156 -0.44 35.56 -0.53
CA ASP A 156 -0.27 36.29 -1.80
C ASP A 156 -1.54 36.34 -2.69
N GLU A 157 -1.62 37.35 -3.56
CA GLU A 157 -2.69 37.60 -4.54
C GLU A 157 -2.63 36.63 -5.74
N GLU A 158 -1.43 36.23 -6.16
CA GLU A 158 -1.23 35.19 -7.19
C GLU A 158 -1.71 33.82 -6.68
N ASP A 159 -1.35 33.49 -5.44
CA ASP A 159 -1.83 32.29 -4.77
C ASP A 159 -3.36 32.31 -4.57
N ALA A 160 -3.97 33.50 -4.40
CA ALA A 160 -5.41 33.64 -4.29
C ALA A 160 -6.14 33.31 -5.60
N ARG A 161 -5.55 33.68 -6.75
CA ARG A 161 -6.08 33.29 -8.08
C ARG A 161 -5.95 31.79 -8.30
N GLN A 162 -4.83 31.20 -7.90
CA GLN A 162 -4.63 29.76 -7.96
C GLN A 162 -5.62 29.02 -7.06
N ASP A 163 -5.81 29.45 -5.81
CA ASP A 163 -6.81 28.88 -4.87
C ASP A 163 -8.22 28.93 -5.47
N TYR A 164 -8.65 30.09 -6.01
CA TYR A 164 -9.95 30.20 -6.68
C TYR A 164 -10.10 29.19 -7.82
N CYS A 165 -9.08 29.04 -8.67
CA CYS A 165 -9.13 28.12 -9.80
C CYS A 165 -9.13 26.65 -9.37
N VAL A 166 -8.37 26.27 -8.34
CA VAL A 166 -8.37 24.90 -7.79
C VAL A 166 -9.72 24.59 -7.13
N ARG A 167 -10.31 25.53 -6.39
CA ARG A 167 -11.67 25.41 -5.82
C ARG A 167 -12.72 25.24 -6.92
N LYS A 168 -12.64 26.06 -7.96
CA LYS A 168 -13.53 25.96 -9.13
C LYS A 168 -13.41 24.58 -9.78
N TYR A 169 -12.20 24.12 -10.03
CA TYR A 169 -11.92 22.81 -10.60
C TYR A 169 -12.52 21.66 -9.76
N VAL A 170 -12.30 21.66 -8.44
CA VAL A 170 -12.82 20.64 -7.53
C VAL A 170 -14.36 20.59 -7.55
N LEU A 171 -15.01 21.76 -7.54
CA LEU A 171 -16.47 21.85 -7.56
C LEU A 171 -17.05 21.45 -8.91
N ASP A 172 -16.51 21.97 -10.01
CA ASP A 172 -17.00 21.69 -11.37
C ASP A 172 -16.84 20.20 -11.73
N ASN A 173 -15.80 19.55 -11.23
CA ASN A 173 -15.54 18.12 -11.45
C ASN A 173 -16.16 17.20 -10.39
N ASN A 174 -16.90 17.74 -9.42
CA ASN A 174 -17.52 16.99 -8.33
C ASN A 174 -16.51 16.12 -7.55
N LEU A 175 -15.30 16.63 -7.32
CA LEU A 175 -14.24 15.88 -6.62
C LEU A 175 -14.46 15.84 -5.09
N VAL A 176 -15.36 16.67 -4.58
CA VAL A 176 -15.74 16.76 -3.18
C VAL A 176 -17.23 16.49 -3.01
N ASP A 177 -17.62 15.99 -1.83
CA ASP A 177 -19.03 15.84 -1.48
C ASP A 177 -19.75 17.20 -1.54
N LYS A 178 -20.84 17.27 -2.30
CA LYS A 178 -21.64 18.51 -2.50
C LYS A 178 -22.25 19.04 -1.20
N SER A 179 -22.39 18.20 -0.19
CA SER A 179 -22.85 18.61 1.14
C SER A 179 -21.82 19.47 1.87
N TYR A 180 -20.55 19.41 1.47
CA TYR A 180 -19.49 20.23 2.02
C TYR A 180 -19.66 21.62 1.40
N LYS A 181 -20.18 22.57 2.19
CA LYS A 181 -20.45 23.96 1.76
C LYS A 181 -19.15 24.74 1.53
N LEU A 182 -18.38 24.36 0.52
CA LEU A 182 -17.15 25.02 0.13
C LEU A 182 -17.47 26.40 -0.47
N LYS A 183 -16.80 27.44 0.03
CA LYS A 183 -16.85 28.76 -0.61
C LYS A 183 -15.95 28.75 -1.84
N LEU A 184 -16.50 29.09 -3.00
CA LEU A 184 -15.75 29.16 -4.26
C LEU A 184 -14.72 30.30 -4.27
N ASN A 185 -15.10 31.47 -3.77
CA ASN A 185 -14.26 32.68 -3.75
C ASN A 185 -14.19 33.24 -2.32
N PRO A 186 -13.48 32.58 -1.38
CA PRO A 186 -13.45 32.99 0.02
C PRO A 186 -12.79 34.35 0.24
N ARG A 187 -11.95 34.80 -0.71
CA ARG A 187 -11.19 36.06 -0.64
C ARG A 187 -11.85 37.22 -1.38
N SER A 188 -13.04 37.02 -1.95
CA SER A 188 -13.78 38.05 -2.70
C SER A 188 -12.96 38.68 -3.84
N LEU A 189 -12.16 37.88 -4.54
CA LEU A 189 -11.40 38.32 -5.71
C LEU A 189 -12.33 38.76 -6.84
N ASP A 190 -11.90 39.73 -7.65
CA ASP A 190 -12.54 40.00 -8.94
C ASP A 190 -12.22 38.83 -9.90
N THR A 191 -13.24 38.02 -10.18
CA THR A 191 -13.12 36.79 -10.98
C THR A 191 -13.48 37.01 -12.45
N SER A 192 -13.94 38.20 -12.83
CA SER A 192 -14.48 38.50 -14.16
C SER A 192 -13.48 38.27 -15.31
N LYS A 193 -12.18 38.31 -15.01
CA LYS A 193 -11.07 38.16 -15.97
C LYS A 193 -10.20 36.92 -15.71
N ILE A 194 -10.57 36.07 -14.75
CA ILE A 194 -9.76 34.90 -14.39
C ILE A 194 -10.14 33.72 -15.27
N SER A 195 -9.21 33.25 -16.10
CA SER A 195 -9.33 31.99 -16.86
C SER A 195 -8.62 30.87 -16.12
N CYS A 196 -9.39 29.90 -15.62
CA CYS A 196 -8.85 28.82 -14.78
C CYS A 196 -8.28 27.63 -15.55
N ASP A 197 -8.74 27.37 -16.78
CA ASP A 197 -8.29 26.20 -17.55
C ASP A 197 -6.77 26.20 -17.79
N PRO A 198 -6.12 27.32 -18.18
CA PRO A 198 -4.67 27.37 -18.34
C PRO A 198 -3.93 27.14 -17.01
N ILE A 199 -4.40 27.75 -15.92
CA ILE A 199 -3.79 27.67 -14.59
C ILE A 199 -3.83 26.22 -14.07
N ILE A 200 -4.97 25.55 -14.22
CA ILE A 200 -5.13 24.15 -13.82
C ILE A 200 -4.29 23.23 -14.69
N ASN A 201 -4.28 23.45 -16.01
CA ASN A 201 -3.48 22.63 -16.92
C ASN A 201 -1.97 22.75 -16.64
N GLU A 202 -1.48 23.97 -16.41
CA GLU A 202 -0.10 24.21 -16.02
C GLU A 202 0.22 23.54 -14.67
N SER A 203 -0.63 23.72 -13.66
CA SER A 203 -0.46 23.08 -12.35
C SER A 203 -0.38 21.55 -12.46
N ARG A 204 -1.18 20.94 -13.36
CA ARG A 204 -1.14 19.50 -13.64
C ARG A 204 0.18 19.07 -14.24
N ILE A 205 0.67 19.80 -15.24
CA ILE A 205 1.95 19.52 -15.92
C ILE A 205 3.10 19.66 -14.92
N GLN A 206 3.12 20.72 -14.13
CA GLN A 206 4.17 20.93 -13.12
C GLN A 206 4.16 19.83 -12.05
N ALA A 207 2.97 19.45 -11.55
CA ALA A 207 2.83 18.36 -10.60
C ALA A 207 3.35 17.04 -11.20
N GLU A 208 2.97 16.72 -12.43
CA GLU A 208 3.42 15.53 -13.16
C GLU A 208 4.95 15.53 -13.37
N GLU A 209 5.52 16.65 -13.84
CA GLU A 209 6.96 16.79 -14.10
C GLU A 209 7.82 16.67 -12.84
N SER A 210 7.32 17.15 -11.70
CA SER A 210 8.06 17.11 -10.43
C SER A 210 8.55 15.72 -10.04
N PHE A 211 7.88 14.66 -10.54
CA PHE A 211 8.19 13.26 -10.21
C PHE A 211 9.33 12.65 -11.01
N TYR A 212 9.55 13.07 -12.26
CA TYR A 212 10.58 12.49 -13.13
C TYR A 212 11.66 13.48 -13.54
N LYS A 213 11.44 14.79 -13.47
CA LYS A 213 12.43 15.81 -13.92
C LYS A 213 13.75 15.78 -13.15
N LYS A 214 13.74 15.28 -11.91
CA LYS A 214 14.94 15.11 -11.06
C LYS A 214 15.59 13.72 -11.18
N ARG A 215 15.06 12.83 -12.01
CA ARG A 215 15.49 11.43 -12.10
C ARG A 215 15.79 11.04 -13.55
N SER A 216 16.90 10.36 -13.77
CA SER A 216 17.32 9.88 -15.09
C SER A 216 16.55 8.62 -15.51
N PHE A 217 15.22 8.71 -15.60
CA PHE A 217 14.39 7.61 -16.11
C PHE A 217 14.44 7.54 -17.64
N SER A 218 14.34 6.33 -18.19
CA SER A 218 14.14 6.14 -19.64
C SER A 218 12.76 6.67 -20.06
N GLN A 219 12.59 6.93 -21.37
CA GLN A 219 11.32 7.43 -21.91
C GLN A 219 10.15 6.48 -21.64
N ASP A 220 10.35 5.17 -21.77
CA ASP A 220 9.32 4.17 -21.50
C ASP A 220 8.83 4.23 -20.04
N LYS A 221 9.77 4.42 -19.10
CA LYS A 221 9.43 4.59 -17.67
C LYS A 221 8.68 5.88 -17.41
N ILE A 222 9.06 6.98 -18.08
CA ILE A 222 8.32 8.24 -17.99
C ILE A 222 6.89 8.06 -18.51
N ILE A 223 6.71 7.39 -19.66
CA ILE A 223 5.39 7.12 -20.24
C ILE A 223 4.53 6.30 -19.27
N CYS A 224 5.09 5.24 -18.68
CA CYS A 224 4.37 4.43 -17.70
C CYS A 224 3.99 5.24 -16.45
N ILE A 225 4.92 6.01 -15.88
CA ILE A 225 4.66 6.87 -14.71
C ILE A 225 3.55 7.88 -15.01
N ARG A 226 3.56 8.49 -16.20
CA ARG A 226 2.47 9.40 -16.63
C ARG A 226 1.13 8.70 -16.72
N ALA A 227 1.11 7.46 -17.22
CA ALA A 227 -0.11 6.66 -17.28
C ALA A 227 -0.62 6.35 -15.86
N ALA A 228 0.26 5.95 -14.94
CA ALA A 228 -0.08 5.74 -13.53
C ALA A 228 -0.60 7.02 -12.85
N PHE A 229 0.02 8.17 -13.13
CA PHE A 229 -0.41 9.48 -12.61
C PHE A 229 -1.84 9.83 -13.04
N LYS A 230 -2.16 9.63 -14.33
CA LYS A 230 -3.49 9.89 -14.89
C LYS A 230 -4.53 8.90 -14.37
N LYS A 231 -4.19 7.60 -14.36
CA LYS A 231 -5.09 6.53 -13.91
C LYS A 231 -5.44 6.67 -12.42
N GLY A 232 -4.45 6.99 -11.58
CA GLY A 232 -4.61 7.22 -10.15
C GLY A 232 -5.23 8.58 -9.81
N LYS A 233 -5.53 9.43 -10.80
CA LYS A 233 -6.07 10.78 -10.61
C LYS A 233 -5.27 11.57 -9.56
N TYR A 234 -3.93 11.51 -9.63
CA TYR A 234 -3.07 12.05 -8.58
C TYR A 234 -3.33 13.54 -8.34
N TYR A 235 -3.40 14.33 -9.41
CA TYR A 235 -3.68 15.76 -9.31
C TYR A 235 -5.06 16.04 -8.70
N ASP A 236 -6.11 15.33 -9.10
CA ASP A 236 -7.46 15.50 -8.57
C ASP A 236 -7.50 15.30 -7.05
N ASN A 237 -6.76 14.30 -6.55
CA ASN A 237 -6.63 14.03 -5.12
C ASN A 237 -5.88 15.16 -4.39
N ILE A 238 -4.78 15.66 -4.96
CA ILE A 238 -4.03 16.78 -4.37
C ILE A 238 -4.85 18.07 -4.37
N ALA A 239 -5.51 18.38 -5.49
CA ALA A 239 -6.40 19.54 -5.64
C ALA A 239 -7.55 19.51 -4.64
N LEU A 240 -8.14 18.33 -4.40
CA LEU A 240 -9.15 18.15 -3.35
C LEU A 240 -8.59 18.53 -1.98
N VAL A 241 -7.43 17.99 -1.58
CA VAL A 241 -6.82 18.29 -0.27
C VAL A 241 -6.58 19.78 -0.08
N MET A 242 -6.05 20.45 -1.11
CA MET A 242 -5.77 21.89 -1.08
C MET A 242 -7.04 22.74 -0.79
N VAL A 243 -8.22 22.31 -1.25
CA VAL A 243 -9.46 23.12 -1.10
C VAL A 243 -10.24 22.82 0.16
N LEU A 244 -9.94 21.70 0.85
CA LEU A 244 -10.54 21.36 2.14
C LEU A 244 -10.11 22.36 3.23
N GLU A 245 -8.99 23.07 3.04
CA GLU A 245 -8.59 24.19 3.88
C GLU A 245 -9.51 25.41 3.66
N GLY A 246 -9.85 26.13 4.74
CA GLY A 246 -10.79 27.26 4.71
C GLY A 246 -12.27 26.87 4.54
N SER A 247 -12.55 25.56 4.45
CA SER A 247 -13.92 25.05 4.39
C SER A 247 -14.51 24.80 5.77
N SER A 248 -15.83 24.95 5.90
CA SER A 248 -16.56 24.78 7.17
C SER A 248 -16.87 23.30 7.49
N ILE A 249 -16.08 22.37 6.95
CA ILE A 249 -16.29 20.92 7.14
C ILE A 249 -15.84 20.46 8.52
N THR A 250 -16.51 19.43 9.05
CA THR A 250 -16.23 18.87 10.36
C THR A 250 -14.95 18.03 10.35
N ASN A 251 -14.37 17.78 11.54
CA ASN A 251 -13.21 16.90 11.68
C ASN A 251 -13.49 15.49 11.13
N THR A 252 -14.69 14.95 11.34
CA THR A 252 -15.09 13.65 10.78
C THR A 252 -15.09 13.65 9.25
N GLN A 253 -15.52 14.74 8.61
CA GLN A 253 -15.45 14.88 7.16
C GLN A 253 -14.00 14.96 6.67
N LYS A 254 -13.13 15.68 7.40
CA LYS A 254 -11.69 15.73 7.10
C LYS A 254 -11.04 14.36 7.20
N GLU A 255 -11.36 13.59 8.23
CA GLU A 255 -10.84 12.23 8.41
C GLU A 255 -11.29 11.29 7.27
N ALA A 256 -12.54 11.42 6.81
CA ALA A 256 -13.03 10.65 5.68
C ALA A 256 -12.29 11.00 4.38
N GLU A 257 -12.07 12.29 4.08
CA GLU A 257 -11.31 12.69 2.90
C GLU A 257 -9.83 12.31 2.99
N ARG A 258 -9.24 12.39 4.19
CA ARG A 258 -7.88 11.94 4.46
C ARG A 258 -7.70 10.45 4.17
N ALA A 259 -8.63 9.62 4.61
CA ALA A 259 -8.59 8.18 4.34
C ALA A 259 -8.67 7.88 2.82
N LYS A 260 -9.53 8.59 2.08
CA LYS A 260 -9.64 8.48 0.62
C LYS A 260 -8.34 8.91 -0.07
N PHE A 261 -7.77 10.04 0.34
CA PHE A 261 -6.51 10.55 -0.19
C PHE A 261 -5.38 9.55 0.00
N ILE A 262 -5.18 9.07 1.23
CA ILE A 262 -4.15 8.08 1.56
C ILE A 262 -4.31 6.83 0.69
N ALA A 263 -5.52 6.29 0.58
CA ALA A 263 -5.79 5.11 -0.24
C ALA A 263 -5.43 5.34 -1.72
N ALA A 264 -5.79 6.49 -2.27
CA ALA A 264 -5.47 6.85 -3.65
C ALA A 264 -3.96 7.01 -3.88
N MET A 265 -3.24 7.65 -2.95
CA MET A 265 -1.80 7.84 -3.04
C MET A 265 -1.02 6.54 -2.90
N VAL A 266 -1.45 5.64 -1.99
CA VAL A 266 -0.88 4.29 -1.88
C VAL A 266 -1.07 3.50 -3.17
N GLN A 267 -2.25 3.57 -3.78
CA GLN A 267 -2.49 2.91 -5.07
C GLN A 267 -1.61 3.50 -6.17
N TYR A 268 -1.44 4.82 -6.21
CA TYR A 268 -0.53 5.47 -7.14
C TYR A 268 0.92 5.01 -6.95
N THR A 269 1.41 4.87 -5.71
CA THR A 269 2.77 4.35 -5.49
C THR A 269 2.92 2.93 -6.01
N LYS A 270 1.93 2.06 -5.80
CA LYS A 270 1.94 0.69 -6.35
C LYS A 270 2.01 0.70 -7.89
N ASP A 271 1.13 1.46 -8.53
CA ASP A 271 1.09 1.59 -9.98
C ASP A 271 2.40 2.19 -10.54
N LYS A 272 3.05 3.09 -9.79
CA LYS A 272 4.34 3.68 -10.14
C LYS A 272 5.51 2.70 -9.97
N VAL A 273 5.53 1.89 -8.92
CA VAL A 273 6.60 0.89 -8.69
C VAL A 273 6.61 -0.13 -9.82
N ALA A 274 5.42 -0.57 -10.27
CA ALA A 274 5.29 -1.45 -11.43
C ALA A 274 5.96 -0.87 -12.70
N CYS A 275 6.00 0.45 -12.86
CA CYS A 275 6.68 1.11 -13.98
C CYS A 275 8.22 1.12 -13.88
N VAL A 276 8.79 0.84 -12.71
CA VAL A 276 10.24 0.93 -12.46
C VAL A 276 10.90 -0.45 -12.50
N ASP A 277 10.14 -1.52 -12.24
CA ASP A 277 10.63 -2.90 -12.21
C ASP A 277 10.44 -3.66 -13.56
N GLU A 278 9.87 -3.00 -14.58
CA GLU A 278 9.99 -3.37 -16.01
C GLU A 278 11.28 -2.81 -16.65
#